data_AF-A0A7S3VWY6-F1
#
_entry.id   AF-A0A7S3VWY6-F1
#
_cell.length_a   1.000
_cell.length_b   1.000
_cell.length_c   1.000
_cell.angle_alpha   90.00
_cell.angle_beta   90.00
_cell.angle_gamma   90.00
#
_symmetry.space_group_name_H-M   'P 1'
#
loop_
_entity.id
_entity.type
_entity.pdbx_description
1 polymer ?
#
loop_
_entity_poly.entity_id
_entity_poly.type
_entity_poly.pdbx_seq_one_letter_code
_entity_poly.pdbx_strand_id
1 'polypeptide(L)'
;LKPGAKMSFLDWFKLPAYDPTNKHHQHLLRETKAVIGAVKTPSPEEYAEALKESGFEVLFSGEASEDGGHQWPLVMQADVFYTTVKAIVDKITDLGLIPKHFQVLLERLSAGGPSFV
;
A
#
# COMPACT_ATOMS: atom_id res chain seq x y z
N LEU A 1 -8.67 24.33 10.73
CA LEU A 1 -8.90 25.06 9.46
C LEU A 1 -9.72 26.31 9.74
N LYS A 2 -9.62 27.37 8.94
CA LYS A 2 -10.54 28.53 9.07
C LYS A 2 -11.97 28.09 8.71
N PRO A 3 -13.03 28.71 9.29
CA PRO A 3 -14.40 28.43 8.89
C PRO A 3 -14.60 28.52 7.36
N GLY A 4 -15.25 27.51 6.78
CA GLY A 4 -15.51 27.42 5.33
C GLY A 4 -14.34 26.91 4.48
N ALA A 5 -13.16 26.65 5.06
CA ALA A 5 -12.06 26.06 4.32
C ALA A 5 -12.34 24.57 3.98
N LYS A 6 -11.85 24.14 2.82
CA LYS A 6 -11.95 22.76 2.34
C LYS A 6 -10.59 22.07 2.47
N MET A 7 -10.62 20.76 2.71
CA MET A 7 -9.44 19.92 2.59
C MET A 7 -9.74 18.72 1.68
N SER A 8 -8.72 18.24 1.01
CA SER A 8 -8.72 16.97 0.29
C SER A 8 -7.46 16.24 0.70
N PHE A 9 -7.58 14.94 0.95
CA PHE A 9 -6.48 14.08 1.31
C PHE A 9 -6.71 12.71 0.69
N LEU A 10 -5.62 11.96 0.63
CA LEU A 10 -5.59 10.57 0.23
C LEU A 10 -4.92 9.80 1.38
N ASP A 11 -5.48 8.65 1.74
CA ASP A 11 -4.94 7.79 2.79
C ASP A 11 -5.23 6.31 2.46
N TRP A 12 -4.66 5.40 3.25
CA TRP A 12 -4.77 3.96 3.07
C TRP A 12 -5.94 3.39 3.88
N PHE A 13 -6.90 2.80 3.16
CA PHE A 13 -8.11 2.23 3.76
C PHE A 13 -8.20 0.72 3.53
N LYS A 14 -8.93 0.03 4.41
CA LYS A 14 -9.37 -1.34 4.14
C LYS A 14 -10.34 -1.32 2.98
N LEU A 15 -10.17 -2.23 2.02
CA LEU A 15 -11.15 -2.44 0.97
C LEU A 15 -12.42 -3.12 1.50
N PRO A 16 -13.58 -2.96 0.84
CA PRO A 16 -14.85 -3.55 1.29
C PRO A 16 -14.83 -5.07 1.46
N ALA A 17 -13.97 -5.77 0.72
CA ALA A 17 -13.81 -7.22 0.79
C ALA A 17 -12.93 -7.71 1.96
N TYR A 18 -12.33 -6.79 2.76
CA TYR A 18 -11.52 -7.17 3.90
C TYR A 18 -12.36 -7.89 4.96
N ASP A 19 -11.82 -9.01 5.47
CA ASP A 19 -12.46 -9.84 6.49
C ASP A 19 -11.52 -9.94 7.70
N PRO A 20 -11.87 -9.39 8.86
CA PRO A 20 -11.02 -9.40 10.03
C PRO A 20 -10.85 -10.80 10.65
N THR A 21 -11.65 -11.79 10.26
CA THR A 21 -11.56 -13.17 10.75
C THR A 21 -10.75 -14.08 9.82
N ASN A 22 -10.53 -13.65 8.57
CA ASN A 22 -9.74 -14.37 7.59
C ASN A 22 -8.24 -14.19 7.85
N LYS A 23 -7.54 -15.29 8.17
CA LYS A 23 -6.09 -15.29 8.44
C LYS A 23 -5.25 -14.79 7.27
N HIS A 24 -5.67 -15.03 6.03
CA HIS A 24 -4.97 -14.53 4.85
C HIS A 24 -5.10 -13.01 4.75
N HIS A 25 -6.30 -12.45 4.95
CA HIS A 25 -6.49 -10.99 4.94
C HIS A 25 -5.72 -10.29 6.06
N GLN A 26 -5.70 -10.89 7.27
CA GLN A 26 -4.88 -10.38 8.38
C GLN A 26 -3.38 -10.38 8.05
N HIS A 27 -2.91 -11.42 7.35
CA HIS A 27 -1.52 -11.53 6.91
C HIS A 27 -1.17 -10.45 5.90
N LEU A 28 -1.99 -10.29 4.84
CA LEU A 28 -1.83 -9.23 3.84
C LEU A 28 -1.77 -7.86 4.52
N LEU A 29 -2.78 -7.52 5.33
CA LEU A 29 -2.83 -6.24 6.03
C LEU A 29 -1.59 -5.99 6.90
N ARG A 30 -1.08 -7.01 7.60
CA ARG A 30 0.13 -6.86 8.42
C ARG A 30 1.35 -6.53 7.57
N GLU A 31 1.53 -7.20 6.44
CA GLU A 31 2.66 -6.93 5.54
C GLU A 31 2.51 -5.59 4.84
N THR A 32 1.34 -5.30 4.27
CA THR A 32 1.02 -4.01 3.67
C THR A 32 1.33 -2.86 4.61
N LYS A 33 0.89 -2.94 5.87
CA LYS A 33 1.15 -1.90 6.89
C LYS A 33 2.64 -1.65 7.12
N ALA A 34 3.47 -2.69 7.06
CA ALA A 34 4.91 -2.53 7.18
C ALA A 34 5.51 -1.81 5.96
N VAL A 35 5.00 -2.08 4.76
CA VAL A 35 5.43 -1.43 3.51
C VAL A 35 5.07 0.05 3.50
N ILE A 36 3.82 0.39 3.83
CA ILE A 36 3.32 1.78 3.79
C ILE A 36 3.61 2.59 5.07
N GLY A 37 4.17 1.96 6.11
CA GLY A 37 4.42 2.59 7.40
C GLY A 37 3.14 2.94 8.18
N ALA A 38 2.02 2.22 7.95
CA ALA A 38 0.73 2.53 8.56
C ALA A 38 0.58 1.97 9.98
N VAL A 39 0.07 2.79 10.89
CA VAL A 39 -0.24 2.39 12.28
C VAL A 39 -1.66 1.83 12.40
N LYS A 40 -2.64 2.52 11.81
CA LYS A 40 -4.05 2.10 11.74
C LYS A 40 -4.48 2.07 10.27
N THR A 41 -5.43 1.20 9.95
CA THR A 41 -6.04 1.12 8.61
C THR A 41 -7.56 1.11 8.81
N PRO A 42 -8.21 2.29 8.78
CA PRO A 42 -9.66 2.40 8.93
C PRO A 42 -10.39 1.98 7.65
N SER A 43 -11.71 1.81 7.73
CA SER A 43 -12.56 1.81 6.54
C SER A 43 -12.92 3.26 6.16
N PRO A 44 -13.32 3.52 4.91
CA PRO A 44 -13.78 4.84 4.50
C PRO A 44 -14.94 5.36 5.37
N GLU A 45 -15.84 4.47 5.79
CA GLU A 45 -17.00 4.80 6.64
C GLU A 45 -16.58 5.21 8.05
N GLU A 46 -15.67 4.45 8.67
CA GLU A 46 -15.11 4.78 9.99
C GLU A 46 -14.47 6.19 9.98
N TYR A 47 -13.83 6.56 8.88
CA TYR A 47 -13.17 7.86 8.74
C TYR A 47 -14.16 8.98 8.45
N ALA A 48 -15.13 8.75 7.56
CA ALA A 48 -16.17 9.70 7.22
C ALA A 48 -17.02 10.07 8.44
N GLU A 49 -17.32 9.10 9.31
CA GLU A 49 -18.07 9.34 10.54
C GLU A 49 -17.25 10.21 11.52
N ALA A 50 -15.97 9.88 11.74
CA ALA A 50 -15.10 10.68 12.60
C ALA A 50 -14.95 12.14 12.12
N LEU A 51 -14.93 12.38 10.81
CA LEU A 51 -14.93 13.72 10.24
C LEU A 51 -16.24 14.47 10.54
N LYS A 52 -17.39 13.82 10.38
CA LYS A 52 -18.71 14.39 10.68
C LYS A 52 -18.86 14.73 12.16
N GLU A 53 -18.46 13.82 13.05
CA GLU A 53 -18.43 14.04 14.50
C GLU A 53 -17.55 15.25 14.89
N SER A 54 -16.51 15.52 14.10
CA SER A 54 -15.62 16.67 14.27
C SER A 54 -16.15 17.98 13.64
N GLY A 55 -17.36 17.97 13.06
CA GLY A 55 -18.01 19.13 12.47
C GLY A 55 -17.68 19.39 10.99
N PHE A 56 -17.08 18.42 10.29
CA PHE A 56 -16.86 18.51 8.85
C PHE A 56 -18.05 17.96 8.05
N GLU A 57 -18.25 18.51 6.85
CA GLU A 57 -19.12 17.94 5.82
C GLU A 57 -18.28 17.15 4.82
N VAL A 58 -18.62 15.87 4.61
CA VAL A 58 -17.95 15.03 3.61
C VAL A 58 -18.58 15.27 2.24
N LEU A 59 -17.90 16.02 1.39
CA LEU A 59 -18.38 16.37 0.05
C LEU A 59 -18.14 15.26 -1.00
N PHE A 60 -17.08 14.47 -0.82
CA PHE A 60 -16.70 13.39 -1.72
C PHE A 60 -15.88 12.33 -0.97
N SER A 61 -16.12 11.06 -1.29
CA SER A 61 -15.33 9.90 -0.84
C SER A 61 -15.35 8.88 -1.96
N GLY A 62 -14.18 8.44 -2.42
CA GLY A 62 -14.02 7.50 -3.53
C GLY A 62 -12.68 6.79 -3.46
N GLU A 63 -12.49 5.78 -4.28
CA GLU A 63 -11.27 4.98 -4.30
C GLU A 63 -10.37 5.48 -5.44
N ALA A 64 -9.27 6.15 -5.09
CA ALA A 64 -8.44 6.84 -6.08
C ALA A 64 -7.55 5.90 -6.92
N SER A 65 -7.33 4.66 -6.49
CA SER A 65 -6.46 3.69 -7.16
C SER A 65 -7.09 3.11 -8.43
N GLU A 66 -8.38 2.77 -8.36
CA GLU A 66 -9.23 2.20 -9.39
C GLU A 66 -10.04 3.29 -10.10
N ASP A 67 -10.77 4.15 -9.36
CA ASP A 67 -11.64 5.18 -9.98
C ASP A 67 -10.81 6.24 -10.72
N GLY A 68 -9.61 6.52 -10.21
CA GLY A 68 -8.64 7.43 -10.83
C GLY A 68 -7.72 6.75 -11.86
N GLY A 69 -7.67 5.42 -11.90
CA GLY A 69 -6.83 4.64 -12.83
C GLY A 69 -5.32 4.92 -12.75
N HIS A 70 -4.84 5.55 -11.67
CA HIS A 70 -3.46 6.04 -11.61
C HIS A 70 -2.60 5.26 -10.61
N GLN A 71 -3.10 4.88 -9.44
CA GLN A 71 -2.21 4.30 -8.42
C GLN A 71 -2.03 2.80 -8.59
N TRP A 72 -3.13 2.06 -8.80
CA TRP A 72 -3.05 0.62 -8.94
C TRP A 72 -2.13 0.17 -10.11
N PRO A 73 -2.26 0.73 -11.33
CA PRO A 73 -1.37 0.35 -12.42
C PRO A 73 0.11 0.71 -12.18
N LEU A 74 0.40 1.80 -11.46
CA LEU A 74 1.77 2.17 -11.10
C LEU A 74 2.36 1.21 -10.07
N VAL A 75 1.56 0.80 -9.08
CA VAL A 75 1.97 -0.20 -8.08
C VAL A 75 2.27 -1.54 -8.74
N MET A 76 1.39 -1.99 -9.64
CA MET A 76 1.63 -3.19 -10.46
C MET A 76 2.93 -3.11 -11.29
N GLN A 77 3.18 -1.98 -11.95
CA GLN A 77 4.40 -1.79 -12.74
C GLN A 77 5.66 -1.79 -11.86
N ALA A 78 5.59 -1.19 -10.68
CA ALA A 78 6.68 -1.20 -9.72
C ALA A 78 6.99 -2.63 -9.23
N ASP A 79 5.96 -3.41 -8.88
CA ASP A 79 6.13 -4.81 -8.47
C ASP A 79 6.82 -5.64 -9.58
N VAL A 80 6.32 -5.57 -10.81
CA VAL A 80 6.93 -6.26 -11.96
C VAL A 80 8.38 -5.84 -12.16
N PHE A 81 8.68 -4.54 -12.08
CA PHE A 81 10.04 -4.04 -12.22
C PHE A 81 10.96 -4.60 -11.13
N TYR A 82 10.61 -4.44 -9.85
CA TYR A 82 11.49 -4.82 -8.74
C TYR A 82 11.63 -6.34 -8.61
N THR A 83 10.59 -7.12 -8.86
CA THR A 83 10.67 -8.59 -8.88
C THR A 83 11.54 -9.09 -10.03
N THR A 84 11.46 -8.46 -11.21
CA THR A 84 12.33 -8.77 -12.36
C THR A 84 13.78 -8.42 -12.07
N VAL A 85 14.05 -7.21 -11.56
CA VAL A 85 15.39 -6.77 -11.19
C VAL A 85 16.00 -7.69 -10.14
N LYS A 86 15.22 -8.07 -9.11
CA LYS A 86 15.63 -9.05 -8.10
C LYS A 86 16.03 -10.37 -8.75
N ALA A 87 15.19 -10.94 -9.61
CA ALA A 87 15.50 -12.21 -10.27
C ALA A 87 16.79 -12.15 -11.10
N ILE A 88 17.03 -11.05 -11.82
CA ILE A 88 18.26 -10.84 -12.60
C ILE A 88 19.48 -10.76 -11.67
N VAL A 89 19.40 -9.93 -10.62
CA VAL A 89 20.50 -9.73 -9.67
C VAL A 89 20.81 -11.00 -8.89
N ASP A 90 19.79 -11.76 -8.49
CA ASP A 90 19.95 -13.06 -7.84
C ASP A 90 20.77 -13.99 -8.74
N LYS A 91 20.46 -14.08 -10.03
CA LYS A 91 21.21 -14.90 -11.00
C LYS A 91 22.65 -14.42 -11.22
N ILE A 92 22.87 -13.12 -11.39
CA ILE A 92 24.22 -12.55 -11.57
C ILE A 92 25.07 -12.80 -10.32
N THR A 93 24.46 -12.72 -9.14
CA THR A 93 25.12 -13.00 -7.85
C THR A 93 25.43 -14.48 -7.68
N ASP A 94 24.51 -15.38 -8.03
CA ASP A 94 24.72 -16.84 -7.97
C ASP A 94 25.85 -17.31 -8.90
N LEU A 95 26.04 -16.61 -10.02
CA LEU A 95 27.17 -16.82 -10.94
C LEU A 95 28.50 -16.22 -10.42
N GLY A 96 28.49 -15.50 -9.30
CA GLY A 96 29.67 -14.90 -8.71
C GLY A 96 30.17 -13.62 -9.42
N LEU A 97 29.35 -13.01 -10.27
CA LEU A 97 29.72 -11.81 -11.03
C LEU A 97 29.60 -10.53 -10.20
N ILE A 98 28.76 -10.52 -9.16
CA ILE A 98 28.61 -9.42 -8.21
C ILE A 98 28.53 -9.95 -6.76
N PRO A 99 28.77 -9.10 -5.74
CA PRO A 99 28.74 -9.51 -4.34
C PRO A 99 27.37 -9.98 -3.82
N LYS A 100 27.38 -10.98 -2.90
CA LYS A 100 26.17 -11.54 -2.27
C LYS A 100 25.29 -10.56 -1.51
N HIS A 101 25.83 -9.42 -1.07
CA HIS A 101 25.01 -8.44 -0.33
C HIS A 101 23.92 -7.78 -1.19
N PHE A 102 24.06 -7.78 -2.53
CA PHE A 102 23.02 -7.26 -3.41
C PHE A 102 21.72 -8.06 -3.34
N GLN A 103 21.79 -9.39 -3.18
CA GLN A 103 20.62 -10.25 -2.93
C GLN A 103 19.88 -9.80 -1.66
N VAL A 104 20.62 -9.58 -0.56
CA VAL A 104 20.05 -9.15 0.72
C VAL A 104 19.38 -7.78 0.61
N LEU A 105 19.99 -6.83 -0.11
CA LEU A 105 19.43 -5.50 -0.31
C LEU A 105 18.11 -5.55 -1.10
N LEU A 106 18.06 -6.31 -2.20
CA LEU A 106 16.85 -6.42 -3.01
C LEU A 106 15.76 -7.24 -2.33
N GLU A 107 16.14 -8.28 -1.59
CA GLU A 107 15.18 -9.04 -0.79
C GLU A 107 14.50 -8.16 0.25
N ARG A 108 15.25 -7.27 0.93
CA ARG A 108 14.68 -6.29 1.86
C ARG A 108 13.85 -5.22 1.15
N LEU A 109 14.28 -4.76 -0.02
CA LEU A 109 13.56 -3.75 -0.79
C LEU A 109 12.19 -4.26 -1.28
N SER A 110 12.12 -5.53 -1.70
CA SER A 110 10.90 -6.14 -2.22
C SER A 110 10.04 -6.83 -1.16
N ALA A 111 10.48 -6.85 0.11
CA ALA A 111 9.75 -7.54 1.18
C ALA A 111 8.35 -6.94 1.38
N GLY A 112 7.32 -7.79 1.39
CA GLY A 112 5.92 -7.39 1.55
C GLY A 112 5.29 -6.73 0.31
N GLY A 113 6.04 -6.49 -0.77
CA GLY A 113 5.53 -5.93 -2.02
C GLY A 113 4.36 -6.71 -2.61
N PRO A 114 4.44 -8.04 -2.76
CA PRO A 114 3.33 -8.84 -3.29
C PRO A 114 2.05 -8.82 -2.45
N SER A 115 2.14 -8.47 -1.16
CA SER A 115 0.96 -8.30 -0.30
C SER A 115 0.32 -6.92 -0.42
N PHE A 116 1.03 -5.95 -1.01
CA PHE A 116 0.53 -4.61 -1.32
C PHE A 116 -0.17 -4.53 -2.68
N VAL A 117 0.10 -5.50 -3.54
CA VAL A 117 -0.56 -5.73 -4.83
C VAL A 117 -1.78 -6.62 -4.59
#